data_AF-A0A1F5B0X0-F1
#
_entry.id   AF-A0A1F5B0X0-F1
#
_cell.length_a   1.000
_cell.length_b   1.000
_cell.length_c   1.000
_cell.angle_alpha   90.00
_cell.angle_beta   90.00
_cell.angle_gamma   90.00
#
_symmetry.space_group_name_H-M   'P 1'
#
loop_
_entity.id
_entity.type
_entity.pdbx_description
1 polymer ?
#
loop_
_entity_poly.entity_id
_entity_poly.type
_entity_poly.pdbx_seq_one_letter_code
_entity_poly.pdbx_strand_id
1 'polypeptide(L)'
;MPAKRPLALAFLMVILSSLLFPQTLAEIAQKERERRAGLKGKKAVVITNADLAKLRKKPALETPPGPPAPETEEVAAPENILPAPVEPPEQPVMGIPASTDSAPPGLKALQERLEKAQEYVELLALKMGALWQQFYSQEDMTTKDAVQQAIAETYIKLEKAQEDEIQARRDLEIFLGQQKKEPGSSIWIR
;
A
#
# COMPACT_ATOMS: atom_id res chain seq x y z
N MET A 1 8.39 -5.34 -57.90
CA MET A 1 8.32 -6.29 -56.78
C MET A 1 9.14 -5.81 -55.57
N PRO A 2 8.55 -5.08 -54.60
CA PRO A 2 9.26 -4.64 -53.40
C PRO A 2 8.85 -5.34 -52.09
N ALA A 3 7.94 -6.33 -52.12
CA ALA A 3 7.38 -6.97 -50.91
C ALA A 3 8.38 -7.83 -50.11
N LYS A 4 9.56 -8.14 -50.67
CA LYS A 4 10.58 -8.98 -50.01
C LYS A 4 11.33 -8.22 -48.89
N ARG A 5 11.47 -6.90 -49.00
CA ARG A 5 12.16 -6.04 -48.01
C ARG A 5 11.39 -5.86 -46.70
N PRO A 6 10.07 -5.54 -46.69
CA PRO A 6 9.33 -5.46 -45.44
C PRO A 6 9.18 -6.82 -44.77
N LEU A 7 9.07 -7.91 -45.55
CA LEU A 7 9.02 -9.27 -45.01
C LEU A 7 10.34 -9.68 -44.33
N ALA A 8 11.48 -9.35 -44.94
CA ALA A 8 12.79 -9.58 -44.34
C ALA A 8 13.01 -8.74 -43.06
N LEU A 9 12.51 -7.50 -43.03
CA LEU A 9 12.59 -6.63 -41.86
C LEU A 9 11.74 -7.16 -40.70
N ALA A 10 10.52 -7.63 -40.99
CA ALA A 10 9.64 -8.26 -40.02
C ALA A 10 10.26 -9.56 -39.45
N PHE A 11 10.86 -10.38 -40.33
CA PHE A 11 11.53 -11.61 -39.92
C PHE A 11 12.77 -11.33 -39.04
N LEU A 12 13.55 -10.28 -39.38
CA LEU A 12 14.67 -9.82 -38.56
C LEU A 12 14.20 -9.36 -37.17
N MET A 13 13.10 -8.61 -37.08
CA MET A 13 12.56 -8.17 -35.79
C MET A 13 12.06 -9.33 -34.92
N VAL A 14 11.49 -10.37 -35.53
CA VAL A 14 11.10 -11.60 -34.82
C VAL A 14 12.33 -12.36 -34.30
N ILE A 15 13.39 -12.48 -35.11
CA ILE A 15 14.64 -13.12 -34.69
C ILE A 15 15.31 -12.32 -33.56
N LEU A 16 15.35 -10.99 -33.68
CA LEU A 16 15.98 -10.14 -32.67
C LEU A 16 15.22 -10.18 -31.34
N SER A 17 13.88 -10.32 -31.38
CA SER A 17 13.04 -10.51 -30.20
C SER A 17 13.35 -11.82 -29.45
N SER A 18 13.71 -12.87 -30.17
CA SER A 18 14.10 -14.18 -29.59
C SER A 18 15.49 -14.19 -28.94
N LEU A 19 16.32 -13.17 -29.20
CA LEU A 19 17.65 -13.01 -28.57
C LEU A 19 17.60 -12.21 -27.27
N LEU A 20 16.43 -11.73 -26.84
CA LEU A 20 16.21 -11.20 -25.50
C LEU A 20 16.15 -12.39 -24.52
N PHE A 21 17.29 -13.02 -24.27
CA PHE A 21 17.41 -14.03 -23.24
C PHE A 21 17.16 -13.40 -21.87
N PRO A 22 16.26 -13.94 -21.03
CA PRO A 22 16.22 -13.57 -19.63
C PRO A 22 17.56 -13.97 -18.97
N GLN A 23 18.09 -13.11 -18.09
CA GLN A 23 19.30 -13.41 -17.33
C GLN A 23 19.20 -14.81 -16.74
N THR A 24 20.12 -15.68 -17.13
CA THR A 24 20.10 -17.07 -16.68
C THR A 24 20.39 -17.12 -15.18
N LEU A 25 19.85 -18.11 -14.46
CA LEU A 25 20.14 -18.28 -13.02
C LEU A 25 21.65 -18.39 -12.74
N ALA A 26 22.41 -18.89 -13.71
CA ALA A 26 23.87 -18.96 -13.66
C ALA A 26 24.51 -17.57 -13.63
N GLU A 27 24.04 -16.63 -14.47
CA GLU A 27 24.51 -15.24 -14.48
C GLU A 27 24.15 -14.51 -13.19
N ILE A 28 22.95 -14.75 -12.64
CA ILE A 28 22.54 -14.18 -11.34
C ILE A 28 23.43 -14.72 -10.22
N ALA A 29 23.71 -16.03 -10.21
CA ALA A 29 24.59 -16.65 -9.23
C ALA A 29 26.04 -16.15 -9.33
N GLN A 30 26.57 -15.94 -10.56
CA GLN A 30 27.88 -15.35 -10.77
C GLN A 30 27.93 -13.90 -10.30
N LYS A 31 26.94 -13.08 -10.67
CA LYS A 31 26.85 -11.67 -10.25
C LYS A 31 26.72 -11.53 -8.73
N GLU A 32 26.00 -12.43 -8.07
CA GLU A 32 25.93 -12.48 -6.61
C GLU A 32 27.27 -12.93 -5.98
N ARG A 33 27.97 -13.87 -6.61
CA ARG A 33 29.31 -14.29 -6.18
C ARG A 33 30.32 -13.14 -6.31
N GLU A 34 30.26 -12.37 -7.39
CA GLU A 34 31.07 -11.19 -7.63
C GLU A 34 30.74 -10.05 -6.66
N ARG A 35 29.46 -9.82 -6.37
CA ARG A 35 29.03 -8.88 -5.32
C ARG A 35 29.61 -9.28 -3.96
N ARG A 36 29.54 -10.56 -3.59
CA ARG A 36 30.13 -11.07 -2.35
C ARG A 36 31.64 -10.98 -2.35
N ALA A 37 32.31 -11.23 -3.47
CA ALA A 37 33.75 -11.04 -3.59
C ALA A 37 34.16 -9.56 -3.45
N GLY A 38 33.39 -8.63 -4.03
CA GLY A 38 33.62 -7.19 -3.89
C GLY A 38 33.32 -6.62 -2.50
N LEU A 39 32.66 -7.40 -1.63
CA LEU A 39 32.43 -7.09 -0.22
C LEU A 39 33.44 -7.79 0.71
N LYS A 40 34.14 -8.84 0.24
CA LYS A 40 35.24 -9.45 0.99
C LYS A 40 36.38 -8.43 1.12
N GLY A 41 36.73 -8.09 2.36
CA GLY A 41 37.81 -7.13 2.65
C GLY A 41 37.34 -5.67 2.83
N LYS A 42 36.09 -5.34 2.50
CA LYS A 42 35.49 -4.08 2.96
C LYS A 42 35.06 -4.26 4.41
N LYS A 43 35.52 -3.38 5.30
CA LYS A 43 35.09 -3.35 6.70
C LYS A 43 33.61 -2.93 6.73
N ALA A 44 32.70 -3.89 6.62
CA ALA A 44 31.31 -3.67 6.94
C ALA A 44 31.26 -3.21 8.40
N VAL A 45 30.75 -2.00 8.64
CA VAL A 45 30.56 -1.50 10.00
C VAL A 45 29.39 -2.30 10.58
N VAL A 46 29.72 -3.43 11.21
CA VAL A 46 28.76 -4.21 11.97
C VAL A 46 28.54 -3.45 13.27
N ILE A 47 27.44 -2.71 13.34
CA ILE A 47 27.00 -2.07 14.58
C ILE A 47 26.53 -3.20 15.49
N THR A 48 27.30 -3.50 16.53
CA THR A 48 26.94 -4.55 17.50
C THR A 48 26.11 -3.97 18.65
N ASN A 49 25.44 -4.84 19.40
CA ASN A 49 24.74 -4.43 20.63
C ASN A 49 25.66 -3.73 21.65
N ALA A 50 26.96 -4.08 21.65
CA ALA A 50 27.95 -3.41 22.48
C ALA A 50 28.24 -1.97 22.03
N ASP A 51 28.08 -1.68 20.74
CA ASP A 51 28.24 -0.33 20.21
C ASP A 51 27.00 0.54 20.44
N LEU A 52 25.81 -0.08 20.49
CA LEU A 52 24.57 0.59 20.92
C LEU A 52 24.60 1.02 22.39
N ALA A 53 25.31 0.29 23.26
CA ALA A 53 25.45 0.64 24.68
C ALA A 53 26.30 1.91 24.90
N LYS A 54 27.19 2.26 23.96
CA LYS A 54 28.04 3.46 24.03
C LYS A 54 27.32 4.73 23.58
N LEU A 55 26.18 4.59 22.90
CA LEU A 55 25.35 5.70 22.48
C LEU A 55 24.48 6.16 23.65
N ARG A 56 24.60 7.43 24.04
CA ARG A 56 23.69 8.02 25.02
C ARG A 56 22.31 8.18 24.39
N LYS A 57 21.36 7.41 24.92
CA LYS A 57 19.94 7.48 24.56
C LYS A 57 19.44 8.90 24.82
N LYS A 58 19.27 9.69 23.75
CA LYS A 58 18.46 10.90 23.82
C LYS A 58 16.99 10.50 23.68
N PRO A 59 16.07 11.09 24.45
CA PRO A 59 14.65 10.86 24.25
C PRO A 59 14.29 11.23 22.81
N ALA A 60 13.57 10.36 22.11
CA ALA A 60 13.16 10.60 20.72
C ALA A 60 12.09 11.70 20.59
N LEU A 61 11.53 12.15 21.73
CA LEU A 61 10.48 13.16 21.80
C LEU A 61 10.68 13.98 23.07
N GLU A 62 11.06 15.25 22.92
CA GLU A 62 10.94 16.25 23.99
C GLU A 62 9.57 16.92 23.83
N THR A 63 8.58 16.43 24.57
CA THR A 63 7.30 17.14 24.72
C THR A 63 7.54 18.29 25.70
N PRO A 64 7.33 19.57 25.31
CA PRO A 64 7.44 20.67 26.26
C PRO A 64 6.43 20.47 27.41
N PRO A 65 6.81 20.80 28.66
CA PRO A 65 5.92 20.64 29.80
C PRO A 65 4.66 21.48 29.60
N GLY A 66 3.52 20.81 29.50
CA GLY A 66 2.21 21.45 29.53
C GLY A 66 1.98 22.13 30.89
N PRO A 67 1.24 23.24 30.94
CA PRO A 67 1.02 24.02 32.15
C PRO A 67 0.36 23.18 33.26
N PRO A 68 0.67 23.46 34.55
CA PRO A 68 0.24 22.63 35.67
C PRO A 68 -1.28 22.61 35.80
N ALA A 69 -1.84 21.40 35.86
CA ALA A 69 -3.20 21.18 36.32
C ALA A 69 -3.27 21.38 37.84
N PRO A 70 -4.34 22.01 38.37
CA PRO A 70 -4.48 22.29 39.80
C PRO A 70 -4.70 21.00 40.60
N GLU A 71 -4.07 20.96 41.77
CA GLU A 71 -4.25 19.95 42.81
C GLU A 71 -5.69 19.95 43.34
N THR A 72 -6.34 18.78 43.41
CA THR A 72 -7.42 18.53 44.38
C THR A 72 -7.54 17.04 44.68
N GLU A 73 -7.16 16.70 45.92
CA GLU A 73 -7.68 15.73 46.88
C GLU A 73 -8.10 14.30 46.47
N GLU A 74 -7.56 13.38 47.26
CA GLU A 74 -7.84 11.96 47.46
C GLU A 74 -9.24 11.73 48.06
N VAL A 75 -10.18 11.09 47.34
CA VAL A 75 -11.34 10.39 47.95
C VAL A 75 -11.74 9.15 47.12
N ALA A 76 -11.85 8.05 47.86
CA ALA A 76 -12.40 6.70 47.62
C ALA A 76 -13.39 6.44 46.45
N ALA A 77 -13.27 5.23 45.89
CA ALA A 77 -14.31 4.53 45.12
C ALA A 77 -15.55 4.21 46.00
N PRO A 78 -16.77 4.12 45.43
CA PRO A 78 -17.26 2.79 44.98
C PRO A 78 -18.21 2.78 43.75
N GLU A 79 -18.30 1.58 43.17
CA GLU A 79 -19.39 0.91 42.43
C GLU A 79 -20.58 1.66 41.80
N ASN A 80 -20.74 1.39 40.49
CA ASN A 80 -21.93 0.79 39.85
C ASN A 80 -23.22 1.64 39.66
N ILE A 81 -23.37 2.29 38.49
CA ILE A 81 -24.68 2.56 37.84
C ILE A 81 -24.51 2.59 36.30
N LEU A 82 -25.19 1.69 35.57
CA LEU A 82 -25.65 1.87 34.16
C LEU A 82 -27.13 2.33 34.21
N PRO A 83 -27.82 2.84 33.13
CA PRO A 83 -27.46 2.98 31.70
C PRO A 83 -27.88 4.32 30.98
N ALA A 84 -27.25 4.63 29.82
CA ALA A 84 -27.72 5.34 28.57
C ALA A 84 -28.51 6.69 28.63
N PRO A 85 -28.83 7.41 27.52
CA PRO A 85 -28.14 7.72 26.24
C PRO A 85 -28.16 9.25 25.91
N VAL A 86 -27.10 9.86 25.32
CA VAL A 86 -27.22 11.21 24.70
C VAL A 86 -26.33 11.35 23.45
N GLU A 87 -26.96 11.90 22.40
CA GLU A 87 -26.55 12.22 21.04
C GLU A 87 -25.34 13.19 20.87
N PRO A 88 -24.81 13.32 19.64
CA PRO A 88 -23.45 13.81 19.33
C PRO A 88 -23.38 15.34 19.13
N PRO A 89 -22.24 16.00 19.45
CA PRO A 89 -21.99 17.36 19.02
C PRO A 89 -20.98 17.43 17.86
N GLU A 90 -21.52 17.95 16.75
CA GLU A 90 -21.00 18.85 15.73
C GLU A 90 -19.51 19.28 15.76
N GLN A 91 -18.95 19.28 14.54
CA GLN A 91 -17.63 19.77 14.16
C GLN A 91 -17.44 21.28 14.40
N PRO A 92 -16.19 21.75 14.42
CA PRO A 92 -15.86 22.94 13.64
C PRO A 92 -14.72 22.66 12.65
N VAL A 93 -15.01 23.03 11.40
CA VAL A 93 -14.13 23.02 10.23
C VAL A 93 -13.12 24.17 10.36
N MET A 94 -11.82 23.88 10.25
CA MET A 94 -10.80 24.89 9.95
C MET A 94 -9.88 24.42 8.82
N GLY A 95 -10.16 24.99 7.64
CA GLY A 95 -9.18 25.58 6.72
C GLY A 95 -7.94 24.77 6.34
N ILE A 96 -8.06 23.99 5.27
CA ILE A 96 -6.93 23.69 4.37
C ILE A 96 -7.29 24.35 3.03
N PRO A 97 -6.38 25.12 2.40
CA PRO A 97 -6.71 25.85 1.18
C PRO A 97 -7.14 24.86 0.10
N ALA A 98 -8.34 25.09 -0.42
CA ALA A 98 -8.89 24.36 -1.54
C ALA A 98 -7.92 24.50 -2.73
N SER A 99 -7.18 23.43 -3.01
CA SER A 99 -6.68 23.18 -4.35
C SER A 99 -7.85 23.38 -5.29
N THR A 100 -7.71 24.32 -6.22
CA THR A 100 -8.66 24.59 -7.29
C THR A 100 -8.66 23.41 -8.26
N ASP A 101 -9.11 22.25 -7.79
CA ASP A 101 -9.37 21.11 -8.65
C ASP A 101 -10.76 21.30 -9.22
N SER A 102 -10.75 21.76 -10.47
CA SER A 102 -11.90 21.90 -11.35
C SER A 102 -12.40 20.52 -11.84
N ALA A 103 -12.40 19.52 -10.95
CA ALA A 103 -12.97 18.21 -11.22
C ALA A 103 -14.39 18.17 -10.61
N PRO A 104 -15.39 17.70 -11.37
CA PRO A 104 -16.75 17.61 -10.87
C PRO A 104 -16.79 16.78 -9.57
N PRO A 105 -17.65 17.14 -8.59
CA PRO A 105 -17.61 16.56 -7.25
C PRO A 105 -17.76 15.02 -7.24
N GLY A 106 -18.45 14.45 -8.22
CA GLY A 106 -18.55 13.00 -8.41
C GLY A 106 -17.25 12.31 -8.87
N LEU A 107 -16.38 13.00 -9.60
CA LEU A 107 -15.11 12.45 -10.09
C LEU A 107 -14.13 12.22 -8.94
N LYS A 108 -14.00 13.21 -8.05
CA LYS A 108 -13.09 13.13 -6.89
C LYS A 108 -13.49 11.99 -5.95
N ALA A 109 -14.78 11.87 -5.65
CA ALA A 109 -15.29 10.78 -4.82
C ALA A 109 -15.02 9.39 -5.43
N LEU A 110 -15.13 9.24 -6.75
CA LEU A 110 -14.81 7.99 -7.45
C LEU A 110 -13.30 7.69 -7.45
N GLN A 111 -12.46 8.71 -7.60
CA GLN A 111 -11.00 8.57 -7.49
C GLN A 111 -10.59 8.17 -6.06
N GLU A 112 -11.10 8.84 -5.03
CA GLU A 112 -10.83 8.47 -3.63
C GLU A 112 -11.27 7.04 -3.32
N ARG A 113 -12.40 6.59 -3.89
CA ARG A 113 -12.88 5.21 -3.72
C ARG A 113 -11.93 4.21 -4.37
N LEU A 114 -11.42 4.52 -5.55
CA LEU A 114 -10.42 3.70 -6.25
C LEU A 114 -9.14 3.63 -5.43
N GLU A 115 -8.63 4.77 -4.96
CA GLU A 115 -7.40 4.85 -4.17
C GLU A 115 -7.52 4.04 -2.88
N LYS A 116 -8.61 4.20 -2.12
CA LYS A 116 -8.88 3.40 -0.92
C LYS A 116 -8.95 1.90 -1.21
N ALA A 117 -9.55 1.52 -2.35
CA ALA A 117 -9.60 0.11 -2.74
C ALA A 117 -8.20 -0.44 -3.05
N GLN A 118 -7.35 0.34 -3.72
CA GLN A 118 -5.95 -0.01 -3.99
C GLN A 118 -5.13 -0.14 -2.72
N GLU A 119 -5.21 0.83 -1.83
CA GLU A 119 -4.53 0.80 -0.52
C GLU A 119 -4.94 -0.43 0.29
N TYR A 120 -6.22 -0.81 0.23
CA TYR A 120 -6.71 -1.99 0.92
C TYR A 120 -6.17 -3.29 0.32
N VAL A 121 -6.10 -3.39 -1.02
CA VAL A 121 -5.45 -4.52 -1.70
C VAL A 121 -3.97 -4.60 -1.32
N GLU A 122 -3.26 -3.47 -1.30
CA GLU A 122 -1.85 -3.41 -0.94
C GLU A 122 -1.61 -3.83 0.51
N LEU A 123 -2.44 -3.35 1.45
CA LEU A 123 -2.39 -3.75 2.85
C LEU A 123 -2.58 -5.27 3.00
N LEU A 124 -3.55 -5.85 2.30
CA LEU A 124 -3.79 -7.29 2.34
C LEU A 124 -2.65 -8.07 1.68
N ALA A 125 -2.07 -7.57 0.59
CA ALA A 125 -0.90 -8.18 -0.05
C ALA A 125 0.32 -8.18 0.88
N LEU A 126 0.56 -7.07 1.58
CA LEU A 126 1.62 -6.98 2.59
C LEU A 126 1.38 -7.96 3.74
N LYS A 127 0.13 -8.04 4.22
CA LYS A 127 -0.27 -9.03 5.22
C LYS A 127 -0.04 -10.47 4.73
N MET A 128 -0.39 -10.78 3.48
CA MET A 128 -0.11 -12.10 2.88
C MET A 128 1.39 -12.42 2.90
N GLY A 129 2.23 -11.47 2.50
CA GLY A 129 3.69 -11.63 2.56
C GLY A 129 4.20 -11.91 3.98
N ALA A 130 3.72 -11.14 4.96
CA ALA A 130 4.08 -11.31 6.36
C ALA A 130 3.63 -12.66 6.94
N LEU A 131 2.41 -13.11 6.60
CA LEU A 131 1.89 -14.42 7.02
C LEU A 131 2.71 -15.57 6.44
N TRP A 132 3.11 -15.48 5.16
CA TRP A 132 3.99 -16.48 4.56
C TRP A 132 5.36 -16.52 5.24
N GLN A 133 5.95 -15.36 5.52
CA GLN A 133 7.20 -15.29 6.29
C GLN A 133 7.04 -15.95 7.66
N GLN A 134 5.94 -15.66 8.37
CA GLN A 134 5.65 -16.25 9.67
C GLN A 134 5.53 -17.79 9.57
N PHE A 135 4.80 -18.29 8.57
CA PHE A 135 4.60 -19.71 8.33
C PHE A 135 5.94 -20.46 8.18
N TYR A 136 6.86 -19.90 7.38
CA TYR A 136 8.18 -20.52 7.18
C TYR A 136 9.13 -20.32 8.37
N SER A 137 8.92 -19.30 9.18
CA SER A 137 9.74 -19.05 10.38
C SER A 137 9.34 -19.90 11.59
N GLN A 138 8.09 -20.38 11.64
CA GLN A 138 7.62 -21.19 12.75
C GLN A 138 8.11 -22.63 12.63
N GLU A 139 8.38 -23.25 13.77
CA GLU A 139 8.78 -24.66 13.86
C GLU A 139 7.62 -25.52 14.36
N ASP A 140 6.78 -24.98 15.25
CA ASP A 140 5.62 -25.64 15.84
C ASP A 140 4.50 -25.87 14.83
N MET A 141 3.95 -27.09 14.80
CA MET A 141 2.91 -27.47 13.84
C MET A 141 1.55 -26.83 14.14
N THR A 142 1.19 -26.69 15.41
CA THR A 142 -0.10 -26.09 15.81
C THR A 142 -0.20 -24.62 15.46
N THR A 143 0.91 -23.88 15.57
CA THR A 143 0.95 -22.47 15.17
C THR A 143 0.95 -22.32 13.66
N LYS A 144 1.57 -23.26 12.94
CA LYS A 144 1.51 -23.32 11.46
C LYS A 144 0.09 -23.51 10.97
N ASP A 145 -0.70 -24.37 11.60
CA ASP A 145 -2.10 -24.58 11.24
C ASP A 145 -2.92 -23.28 11.39
N ALA A 146 -2.70 -22.54 12.49
CA ALA A 146 -3.35 -21.25 12.69
C ALA A 146 -2.91 -20.20 11.65
N VAL A 147 -1.61 -20.14 11.32
CA VAL A 147 -1.11 -19.25 10.27
C VAL A 147 -1.66 -19.65 8.90
N GLN A 148 -1.76 -20.95 8.60
CA GLN A 148 -2.34 -21.46 7.36
C GLN A 148 -3.82 -21.07 7.22
N GLN A 149 -4.59 -21.13 8.30
CA GLN A 149 -5.97 -20.61 8.30
C GLN A 149 -6.00 -19.10 8.02
N ALA A 150 -5.15 -18.33 8.69
CA ALA A 150 -5.05 -16.89 8.46
C ALA A 150 -4.62 -16.53 7.03
N ILE A 151 -3.75 -17.34 6.39
CA ILE A 151 -3.38 -17.22 4.98
C ILE A 151 -4.61 -17.44 4.10
N ALA A 152 -5.38 -18.50 4.32
CA ALA A 152 -6.58 -18.79 3.54
C ALA A 152 -7.64 -17.67 3.68
N GLU A 153 -7.89 -17.21 4.90
CA GLU A 153 -8.82 -16.10 5.14
C GLU A 153 -8.38 -14.79 4.47
N THR A 154 -7.10 -14.48 4.55
CA THR A 154 -6.55 -13.25 3.96
C THR A 154 -6.57 -13.33 2.44
N TYR A 155 -6.35 -14.52 1.86
CA TYR A 155 -6.45 -14.75 0.43
C TYR A 155 -7.88 -14.47 -0.09
N ILE A 156 -8.91 -15.00 0.58
CA ILE A 156 -10.32 -14.71 0.23
C ILE A 156 -10.62 -13.21 0.31
N LYS A 157 -10.12 -12.53 1.36
CA LYS A 157 -10.30 -11.07 1.50
C LYS A 157 -9.60 -10.30 0.39
N LEU A 158 -8.43 -10.77 -0.03
CA LEU A 158 -7.64 -10.16 -1.10
C LEU A 158 -8.37 -10.29 -2.44
N GLU A 159 -8.90 -11.48 -2.76
CA GLU A 159 -9.71 -11.67 -3.97
C GLU A 159 -10.91 -10.71 -4.01
N LYS A 160 -11.65 -10.63 -2.90
CA LYS A 160 -12.77 -9.69 -2.79
C LYS A 160 -12.33 -8.22 -2.92
N ALA A 161 -11.22 -7.84 -2.30
CA ALA A 161 -10.67 -6.49 -2.41
C ALA A 161 -10.25 -6.16 -3.85
N GLN A 162 -9.70 -7.13 -4.58
CA GLN A 162 -9.37 -6.97 -6.01
C GLN A 162 -10.63 -6.81 -6.86
N GLU A 163 -11.69 -7.58 -6.58
CA GLU A 163 -12.98 -7.40 -7.25
C GLU A 163 -13.55 -6.00 -7.00
N ASP A 164 -13.49 -5.52 -5.76
CA ASP A 164 -13.94 -4.18 -5.38
C ASP A 164 -13.10 -3.09 -6.08
N GLU A 165 -11.79 -3.28 -6.22
CA GLU A 165 -10.90 -2.38 -6.98
C GLU A 165 -11.28 -2.35 -8.47
N ILE A 166 -11.47 -3.52 -9.08
CA ILE A 166 -11.91 -3.62 -10.47
C ILE A 166 -13.26 -2.93 -10.65
N GLN A 167 -14.18 -3.11 -9.71
CA GLN A 167 -15.47 -2.46 -9.74
C GLN A 167 -15.35 -0.93 -9.63
N ALA A 168 -14.55 -0.42 -8.69
CA ALA A 168 -14.30 1.02 -8.56
C ALA A 168 -13.66 1.62 -9.83
N ARG A 169 -12.75 0.90 -10.48
CA ARG A 169 -12.18 1.28 -11.77
C ARG A 169 -13.23 1.35 -12.88
N ARG A 170 -14.13 0.36 -12.97
CA ARG A 170 -15.24 0.36 -13.94
C ARG A 170 -16.19 1.52 -13.71
N ASP A 171 -16.55 1.80 -12.46
CA ASP A 171 -17.46 2.90 -12.13
C ASP A 171 -16.86 4.26 -12.58
N LEU A 172 -15.56 4.45 -12.38
CA LEU A 172 -14.83 5.62 -12.87
C LEU A 172 -14.86 5.71 -14.41
N GLU A 173 -14.59 4.60 -15.11
CA GLU A 173 -14.63 4.56 -16.58
C GLU A 173 -16.03 4.87 -17.13
N ILE A 174 -17.08 4.30 -16.54
CA ILE A 174 -18.48 4.55 -16.92
C ILE A 174 -18.81 6.03 -16.74
N PHE A 175 -18.40 6.64 -15.62
CA PHE A 175 -18.63 8.05 -15.35
C PHE A 175 -17.93 8.96 -16.36
N LEU A 176 -16.67 8.67 -16.71
CA LEU A 176 -15.94 9.38 -17.77
C LEU A 176 -16.62 9.20 -19.15
N GLY A 177 -17.15 8.01 -19.42
CA GLY A 177 -17.91 7.72 -20.64
C GLY A 177 -19.22 8.50 -20.74
N GLN A 178 -19.91 8.72 -19.61
CA GLN A 178 -21.13 9.54 -19.56
C GLN A 178 -20.82 11.03 -19.77
N GLN A 179 -19.79 11.57 -19.11
CA GLN A 179 -19.37 12.97 -19.31
C GLN A 179 -18.99 13.27 -20.76
N LYS A 180 -18.41 12.32 -21.49
CA LYS A 180 -18.10 12.49 -22.92
C LYS A 180 -19.33 12.50 -23.83
N LYS A 181 -20.47 11.94 -23.40
CA LYS A 181 -21.72 11.87 -24.17
C LYS A 181 -22.62 13.10 -23.98
N GLU A 182 -22.53 13.78 -22.84
CA GLU A 182 -23.35 14.96 -22.54
C GLU A 182 -22.92 16.33 -23.12
N PRO A 183 -21.74 16.57 -23.73
CA PRO A 183 -21.36 17.92 -24.16
C PRO A 183 -22.07 18.37 -25.46
N GLY A 184 -22.95 17.54 -26.04
CA GLY A 184 -23.52 17.77 -27.38
C GLY A 184 -25.02 18.02 -27.47
N SER A 185 -25.81 17.94 -26.39
CA SER A 185 -27.29 17.94 -26.47
C SER A 185 -27.98 19.28 -26.18
N SER A 186 -27.24 20.37 -25.93
CA SER A 186 -27.81 21.64 -25.41
C SER A 186 -27.65 22.88 -26.31
N ILE A 187 -27.60 22.74 -27.64
CA ILE A 187 -27.47 23.92 -28.57
C ILE A 187 -28.60 23.98 -29.62
N TRP A 188 -29.72 23.28 -29.44
CA TRP A 188 -30.85 23.37 -30.40
C TRP A 188 -32.15 23.74 -29.68
N ILE A 189 -32.29 25.02 -29.32
CA ILE A 189 -33.60 25.63 -29.07
C ILE A 189 -33.67 26.98 -29.80
N ARG A 190 -34.36 26.91 -30.95
CA ARG A 190 -35.07 27.90 -31.80
C ARG A 190 -34.50 29.30 -32.03
#